data_AF-A0A968LGW4-F1
#
_entry.id   AF-A0A968LGW4-F1
#
_cell.length_a   1.000
_cell.length_b   1.000
_cell.length_c   1.000
_cell.angle_alpha   90.00
_cell.angle_beta   90.00
_cell.angle_gamma   90.00
#
_symmetry.space_group_name_H-M   'P 1'
#
loop_
_entity.id
_entity.type
_entity.pdbx_description
1 polymer ?
#
loop_
_entity_poly.entity_id
_entity_poly.type
_entity_poly.pdbx_seq_one_letter_code
_entity_poly.pdbx_strand_id
1 'polypeptide(L)'
;MTTHHPSTQLTVLSVDIDFFVLGRASDLSLTSGLDTRLSSDEYATASLEIAQSVFEQSCKLSTLTPVRGISIRHHDAAFEVLRALAKKGSINFVHMDAHADLGLGDLSHEYLLTDWIRDCTRAPTRGWRGLNLGSWLAFAAAAQLVSKITFVPHEPLSSGDPSDIHPLYAHNPRPAAAQELRFCPLTKTELHEIHLRKAYAEMIQRANCTSIPFNITSRDCFNLLSPPNFVILCQSPNFTPVEADPIFTLARSYITEDGLGLSLEEPLEVRS
;
A
#
# COMPACT_ATOMS: atom_id res chain seq x y z
N MET A 1 32.26 8.77 18.55
CA MET A 1 31.56 9.86 17.84
C MET A 1 31.00 9.29 16.55
N THR A 2 29.76 8.81 16.58
CA THR A 2 29.05 8.33 15.40
C THR A 2 28.55 9.55 14.64
N THR A 3 29.13 9.81 13.49
CA THR A 3 28.64 10.80 12.53
C THR A 3 27.29 10.32 12.01
N HIS A 4 26.19 10.85 12.54
CA HIS A 4 24.88 10.74 11.91
C HIS A 4 24.94 11.52 10.60
N HIS A 5 25.20 10.83 9.48
CA HIS A 5 24.79 11.34 8.19
C HIS A 5 23.27 11.53 8.26
N PRO A 6 22.73 12.70 7.86
CA PRO A 6 21.29 12.84 7.74
C PRO A 6 20.82 11.77 6.75
N SER A 7 19.96 10.86 7.20
CA SER A 7 19.39 9.83 6.33
C SER A 7 18.72 10.54 5.15
N THR A 8 19.15 10.25 3.93
CA THR A 8 18.49 10.77 2.72
C THR A 8 17.01 10.43 2.79
N GLN A 9 16.15 11.44 2.68
CA GLN A 9 14.71 11.22 2.61
C GLN A 9 14.33 10.94 1.16
N LEU A 10 13.60 9.86 0.93
CA LEU A 10 13.14 9.43 -0.37
C LEU A 10 11.62 9.57 -0.45
N THR A 11 11.12 10.29 -1.44
CA THR A 11 9.70 10.23 -1.82
C THR A 11 9.51 9.09 -2.80
N VAL A 12 8.75 8.07 -2.40
CA VAL A 12 8.41 6.93 -3.25
C VAL A 12 6.93 7.00 -3.56
N LEU A 13 6.59 7.07 -4.84
CA LEU A 13 5.22 7.07 -5.33
C LEU A 13 4.86 5.64 -5.75
N SER A 14 3.79 5.10 -5.19
CA SER A 14 3.16 3.86 -5.63
C SER A 14 1.83 4.20 -6.29
N VAL A 15 1.63 3.71 -7.50
CA VAL A 15 0.36 3.82 -8.23
C VAL A 15 -0.11 2.42 -8.55
N ASP A 16 -1.24 2.03 -7.97
CA ASP A 16 -2.04 0.92 -8.46
C ASP A 16 -2.97 1.40 -9.59
N ILE A 17 -3.12 0.60 -10.63
CA ILE A 17 -3.96 0.92 -11.78
C ILE A 17 -5.45 0.86 -11.43
N ASP A 18 -5.84 0.14 -10.39
CA ASP A 18 -7.22 0.16 -9.90
C ASP A 18 -7.65 1.55 -9.35
N PHE A 19 -6.70 2.45 -9.09
CA PHE A 19 -6.96 3.86 -8.83
C PHE A 19 -7.73 4.55 -9.98
N PHE A 20 -7.65 4.00 -11.18
CA PHE A 20 -8.35 4.50 -12.37
C PHE A 20 -9.60 3.69 -12.71
N VAL A 21 -9.98 2.69 -11.90
CA VAL A 21 -11.25 1.98 -12.03
C VAL A 21 -12.35 2.79 -11.34
N LEU A 22 -13.52 2.86 -11.97
CA LEU A 22 -14.70 3.52 -11.42
C LEU A 22 -15.42 2.55 -10.47
N GLY A 23 -15.50 2.92 -9.19
CA GLY A 23 -15.99 2.06 -8.11
C GLY A 23 -14.89 1.18 -7.51
N ARG A 24 -15.13 0.76 -6.26
CA ARG A 24 -14.20 -0.09 -5.49
C ARG A 24 -14.65 -1.55 -5.48
N ALA A 25 -13.86 -2.43 -6.09
CA ALA A 25 -14.07 -3.88 -5.99
C ALA A 25 -13.78 -4.36 -4.56
N SER A 26 -14.58 -5.27 -4.00
CA SER A 26 -14.46 -5.66 -2.56
C SER A 26 -14.57 -7.17 -2.29
N ASP A 27 -14.51 -8.00 -3.33
CA ASP A 27 -14.55 -9.45 -3.16
C ASP A 27 -13.22 -9.98 -2.60
N LEU A 28 -13.30 -10.78 -1.54
CA LEU A 28 -12.16 -11.44 -0.91
C LEU A 28 -11.43 -12.38 -1.89
N SER A 29 -12.14 -12.93 -2.88
CA SER A 29 -11.54 -13.77 -3.93
C SER A 29 -10.47 -13.02 -4.74
N LEU A 30 -10.53 -11.69 -4.78
CA LEU A 30 -9.56 -10.85 -5.49
C LEU A 30 -8.19 -10.86 -4.80
N THR A 31 -8.13 -11.19 -3.51
CA THR A 31 -6.86 -11.32 -2.78
C THR A 31 -6.17 -12.67 -2.97
N SER A 32 -6.78 -13.58 -3.75
CA SER A 32 -6.26 -14.92 -4.01
C SER A 32 -4.97 -14.94 -4.82
N GLY A 33 -4.63 -13.85 -5.51
CA GLY A 33 -3.47 -13.77 -6.42
C GLY A 33 -3.66 -14.56 -7.72
N LEU A 34 -4.86 -15.08 -7.98
CA LEU A 34 -5.23 -15.61 -9.29
C LEU A 34 -5.45 -14.45 -10.25
N ASP A 35 -4.83 -14.46 -11.44
CA ASP A 35 -4.90 -13.38 -12.45
C ASP A 35 -6.30 -13.22 -13.13
N THR A 36 -7.37 -13.34 -12.36
CA THR A 36 -8.74 -13.13 -12.79
C THR A 36 -9.01 -11.63 -12.90
N ARG A 37 -9.42 -11.17 -14.08
CA ARG A 37 -9.76 -9.77 -14.32
C ARG A 37 -11.18 -9.45 -13.86
N LEU A 38 -11.42 -8.19 -13.50
CA LEU A 38 -12.76 -7.67 -13.30
C LEU A 38 -13.53 -7.60 -14.63
N SER A 39 -14.86 -7.72 -14.56
CA SER A 39 -15.73 -7.54 -15.72
C SER A 39 -15.83 -6.06 -16.09
N SER A 40 -15.63 -5.74 -17.37
CA SER A 40 -15.80 -4.36 -17.87
C SER A 40 -17.25 -3.90 -17.96
N ASP A 41 -18.22 -4.82 -17.87
CA ASP A 41 -19.64 -4.47 -17.75
C ASP A 41 -19.97 -3.85 -16.38
N GLU A 42 -19.20 -4.19 -15.35
CA GLU A 42 -19.39 -3.72 -13.97
C GLU A 42 -18.39 -2.63 -13.57
N TYR A 43 -17.16 -2.75 -14.04
CA TYR A 43 -16.04 -1.89 -13.65
C TYR A 43 -15.49 -1.16 -14.88
N ALA A 44 -15.92 0.08 -15.06
CA ALA A 44 -15.38 0.95 -16.10
C ALA A 44 -14.05 1.58 -15.68
N THR A 45 -13.24 2.05 -16.64
CA THR A 45 -11.96 2.71 -16.39
C THR A 45 -11.99 4.17 -16.80
N ALA A 46 -11.16 4.99 -16.16
CA ALA A 46 -10.93 6.37 -16.57
C ALA A 46 -10.30 6.43 -17.96
N SER A 47 -10.46 7.56 -18.64
CA SER A 47 -9.82 7.75 -19.95
C SER A 47 -8.30 7.95 -19.81
N LEU A 48 -7.57 7.70 -20.91
CA LEU A 48 -6.11 7.93 -20.95
C LEU A 48 -5.76 9.39 -20.68
N GLU A 49 -6.60 10.35 -21.09
CA GLU A 49 -6.39 11.78 -20.84
C GLU A 49 -6.49 12.11 -19.35
N ILE A 50 -7.42 11.49 -18.63
CA ILE A 50 -7.55 11.63 -17.18
C ILE A 50 -6.31 11.03 -16.50
N ALA A 51 -5.92 9.81 -16.89
CA ALA A 51 -4.75 9.17 -16.31
C ALA A 51 -3.46 9.97 -16.56
N GLN A 52 -3.26 10.43 -17.80
CA GLN A 52 -2.16 11.30 -18.16
C GLN A 52 -2.14 12.58 -17.31
N SER A 53 -3.28 13.25 -17.17
CA SER A 53 -3.39 14.44 -16.33
C SER A 53 -2.98 14.18 -14.88
N VAL A 54 -3.41 13.04 -14.29
CA VAL A 54 -2.99 12.66 -12.94
C VAL A 54 -1.47 12.44 -12.87
N PHE A 55 -0.90 11.69 -13.80
CA PHE A 55 0.54 11.43 -13.83
C PHE A 55 1.38 12.71 -13.96
N GLU A 56 1.00 13.61 -14.87
CA GLU A 56 1.77 14.82 -15.14
C GLU A 56 1.50 15.93 -14.12
N GLN A 57 0.23 16.18 -13.79
CA GLN A 57 -0.17 17.32 -12.98
C GLN A 57 -0.08 17.00 -11.49
N SER A 58 -0.64 15.88 -11.02
CA SER A 58 -0.63 15.53 -9.59
C SER A 58 0.67 14.84 -9.18
N CYS A 59 1.17 13.91 -9.98
CA CYS A 59 2.35 13.09 -9.64
C CYS A 59 3.68 13.70 -10.10
N LYS A 60 3.66 14.80 -10.86
CA LYS A 60 4.85 15.48 -11.39
C LYS A 60 5.75 14.57 -12.22
N LEU A 61 5.16 13.60 -12.92
CA LEU A 61 5.88 12.72 -13.83
C LEU A 61 6.00 13.36 -15.22
N SER A 62 7.02 12.96 -15.97
CA SER A 62 7.23 13.41 -17.35
C SER A 62 7.84 12.29 -18.19
N THR A 63 7.29 12.05 -19.38
CA THR A 63 7.85 11.09 -20.35
C THR A 63 9.16 11.58 -20.96
N LEU A 64 9.43 12.89 -20.92
CA LEU A 64 10.70 13.48 -21.38
C LEU A 64 11.83 13.30 -20.36
N THR A 65 11.47 13.16 -19.08
CA THR A 65 12.42 12.93 -17.98
C THR A 65 11.89 11.82 -17.07
N PRO A 66 11.90 10.55 -17.55
CA PRO A 66 11.34 9.44 -16.79
C PRO A 66 12.04 9.27 -15.44
N VAL A 67 11.26 9.02 -14.39
CA VAL A 67 11.78 8.79 -13.03
C VAL A 67 12.23 7.34 -12.91
N ARG A 68 13.22 7.05 -12.06
CA ARG A 68 13.55 5.64 -11.75
C ARG A 68 12.32 4.95 -11.16
N GLY A 69 12.02 3.75 -11.61
CA GLY A 69 10.88 3.03 -11.08
C GLY A 69 10.89 1.56 -11.44
N ILE A 70 9.83 0.86 -11.02
CA ILE A 70 9.65 -0.55 -11.32
C ILE A 70 8.18 -0.83 -11.58
N SER A 71 7.90 -1.65 -12.59
CA SER A 71 6.58 -2.24 -12.80
C SER A 71 6.46 -3.58 -12.10
N ILE A 72 5.38 -3.77 -11.36
CA ILE A 72 5.02 -5.01 -10.68
C ILE A 72 3.63 -5.46 -11.12
N ARG A 73 3.40 -6.77 -11.10
CA ARG A 73 2.11 -7.35 -11.47
C ARG A 73 1.11 -7.28 -10.33
N HIS A 74 1.54 -7.69 -9.15
CA HIS A 74 0.75 -7.70 -7.92
C HIS A 74 1.39 -6.81 -6.87
N HIS A 75 0.55 -6.13 -6.10
CA HIS A 75 1.03 -5.04 -5.25
C HIS A 75 1.89 -5.49 -4.08
N ASP A 76 1.69 -6.72 -3.61
CA ASP A 76 2.46 -7.31 -2.52
C ASP A 76 3.96 -7.47 -2.84
N ALA A 77 4.35 -7.41 -4.11
CA ALA A 77 5.76 -7.30 -4.52
C ALA A 77 6.41 -5.96 -4.10
N ALA A 78 5.63 -4.90 -3.90
CA ALA A 78 6.12 -3.60 -3.44
C ALA A 78 6.79 -3.68 -2.06
N PHE A 79 6.43 -4.66 -1.23
CA PHE A 79 7.10 -4.90 0.05
C PHE A 79 8.61 -5.10 -0.10
N GLU A 80 9.05 -5.91 -1.07
CA GLU A 80 10.49 -6.15 -1.30
C GLU A 80 11.18 -4.93 -1.91
N VAL A 81 10.47 -4.16 -2.74
CA VAL A 81 10.96 -2.89 -3.29
C VAL A 81 11.22 -1.90 -2.15
N LEU A 82 10.26 -1.71 -1.25
CA LEU A 82 10.41 -0.84 -0.09
C LEU A 82 11.54 -1.32 0.84
N ARG A 83 11.66 -2.64 1.04
CA ARG A 83 12.74 -3.22 1.84
C ARG A 83 14.12 -2.93 1.23
N ALA A 84 14.25 -2.92 -0.09
CA ALA A 84 15.47 -2.55 -0.78
C ALA A 84 15.76 -1.04 -0.70
N LEU A 85 14.73 -0.21 -0.86
CA LEU A 85 14.85 1.26 -0.80
C LEU A 85 15.12 1.77 0.61
N ALA A 86 14.57 1.14 1.64
CA ALA A 86 14.76 1.53 3.04
C ALA A 86 16.24 1.45 3.49
N LYS A 87 17.04 0.61 2.82
CA LYS A 87 18.51 0.54 3.02
C LYS A 87 19.23 1.79 2.51
N LYS A 88 18.61 2.57 1.61
CA LYS A 88 19.18 3.75 0.98
C LYS A 88 18.74 5.06 1.66
N GLY A 89 17.66 5.04 2.43
CA GLY A 89 17.11 6.24 3.03
C GLY A 89 15.74 6.04 3.68
N SER A 90 15.29 7.06 4.41
CA SER A 90 13.96 7.08 5.03
C SER A 90 12.90 7.34 3.96
N ILE A 91 11.86 6.51 3.89
CA ILE A 91 10.85 6.59 2.82
C ILE A 91 9.61 7.35 3.26
N ASN A 92 9.33 8.46 2.58
CA ASN A 92 7.99 9.06 2.53
C ASN A 92 7.22 8.37 1.41
N PHE A 93 6.27 7.53 1.77
CA PHE A 93 5.52 6.71 0.84
C PHE A 93 4.19 7.39 0.47
N VAL A 94 3.92 7.49 -0.82
CA VAL A 94 2.62 7.91 -1.35
C VAL A 94 2.00 6.73 -2.04
N HIS A 95 0.78 6.37 -1.64
CA HIS A 95 0.03 5.21 -2.13
C HIS A 95 -1.23 5.71 -2.83
N MET A 96 -1.26 5.63 -4.16
CA MET A 96 -2.44 5.94 -4.97
C MET A 96 -3.08 4.63 -5.40
N ASP A 97 -4.26 4.35 -4.88
CA ASP A 97 -4.86 3.02 -4.92
C ASP A 97 -6.36 3.10 -4.61
N ALA A 98 -7.15 2.13 -5.06
CA ALA A 98 -8.52 1.98 -4.59
C ALA A 98 -8.64 1.54 -3.13
N HIS A 99 -7.67 0.78 -2.63
CA HIS A 99 -7.61 0.18 -1.31
C HIS A 99 -6.38 0.67 -0.53
N ALA A 100 -6.46 0.60 0.81
CA ALA A 100 -5.36 1.06 1.65
C ALA A 100 -4.27 0.00 1.86
N ASP A 101 -4.51 -1.27 1.53
CA ASP A 101 -3.63 -2.43 1.77
C ASP A 101 -3.14 -2.58 3.22
N LEU A 102 -4.00 -2.17 4.15
CA LEU A 102 -3.76 -2.19 5.59
C LEU A 102 -4.53 -3.32 6.29
N GLY A 103 -4.65 -4.48 5.62
CA GLY A 103 -5.05 -5.76 6.21
C GLY A 103 -6.52 -5.88 6.57
N LEU A 104 -7.43 -5.23 5.82
CA LEU A 104 -8.86 -5.50 5.95
C LEU A 104 -9.29 -6.64 5.02
N GLY A 105 -10.14 -7.53 5.54
CA GLY A 105 -10.72 -8.65 4.78
C GLY A 105 -10.00 -9.98 4.97
N ASP A 106 -8.84 -10.02 5.63
CA ASP A 106 -8.04 -11.24 5.82
C ASP A 106 -7.70 -11.54 7.30
N LEU A 107 -6.87 -12.57 7.54
CA LEU A 107 -6.37 -12.94 8.86
C LEU A 107 -4.89 -12.56 9.06
N SER A 108 -4.34 -11.69 8.20
CA SER A 108 -2.93 -11.28 8.25
C SER A 108 -2.59 -10.55 9.55
N HIS A 109 -3.55 -9.78 10.09
CA HIS A 109 -3.38 -9.01 11.32
C HIS A 109 -3.04 -9.89 12.54
N GLU A 110 -3.57 -11.11 12.61
CA GLU A 110 -3.26 -12.05 13.69
C GLU A 110 -1.77 -12.39 13.69
N TYR A 111 -1.26 -12.82 12.54
CA TYR A 111 0.15 -13.16 12.37
C TYR A 111 1.06 -11.95 12.52
N LEU A 112 0.69 -10.83 11.91
CA LEU A 112 1.45 -9.59 11.98
C LEU A 112 1.67 -9.16 13.43
N LEU A 113 0.58 -9.03 14.20
CA LEU A 113 0.64 -8.47 15.55
C LEU A 113 1.08 -9.49 16.62
N THR A 114 0.86 -10.79 16.42
CA THR A 114 1.21 -11.79 17.44
C THR A 114 2.57 -12.44 17.27
N ASP A 115 3.00 -12.64 16.02
CA ASP A 115 4.15 -13.47 15.69
C ASP A 115 5.22 -12.71 14.88
N TRP A 116 4.87 -11.95 13.84
CA TRP A 116 5.85 -11.31 12.93
C TRP A 116 6.49 -10.04 13.46
N ILE A 117 5.71 -9.13 14.05
CA ILE A 117 6.20 -7.84 14.55
C ILE A 117 7.32 -7.94 15.60
N ARG A 118 7.47 -9.09 16.24
CA ARG A 118 8.51 -9.36 17.25
C ARG A 118 9.91 -9.47 16.64
N ASP A 119 9.98 -9.83 15.36
CA ASP A 119 11.21 -9.87 14.57
C ASP A 119 10.87 -9.60 13.10
N CYS A 120 10.77 -8.32 12.74
CA CYS A 120 10.50 -7.90 11.37
C CYS A 120 11.70 -8.09 10.42
N THR A 121 12.85 -8.58 10.90
CA THR A 121 14.01 -8.84 10.04
C THR A 121 13.85 -10.12 9.23
N ARG A 122 13.01 -11.05 9.71
CA ARG A 122 12.66 -12.29 9.02
C ARG A 122 11.70 -12.02 7.86
N ALA A 123 11.81 -12.81 6.79
CA ALA A 123 10.82 -12.78 5.72
C ALA A 123 9.43 -13.14 6.28
N PRO A 124 8.36 -12.38 5.95
CA PRO A 124 7.01 -12.74 6.34
C PRO A 124 6.56 -13.98 5.57
N THR A 125 5.78 -14.82 6.23
CA THR A 125 5.00 -15.85 5.54
C THR A 125 4.00 -15.15 4.63
N ARG A 126 3.84 -15.64 3.39
CA ARG A 126 2.87 -15.10 2.43
C ARG A 126 1.53 -15.85 2.47
N GLY A 127 0.48 -15.21 1.96
CA GLY A 127 -0.85 -15.77 1.82
C GLY A 127 -1.88 -15.17 2.79
N TRP A 128 -3.07 -15.76 2.83
CA TRP A 128 -4.24 -15.22 3.55
C TRP A 128 -4.02 -14.88 5.04
N ARG A 129 -3.16 -15.63 5.71
CA ARG A 129 -2.79 -15.42 7.13
C ARG A 129 -1.48 -14.65 7.30
N GLY A 130 -0.88 -14.17 6.23
CA GLY A 130 0.42 -13.54 6.20
C GLY A 130 0.43 -12.32 5.29
N LEU A 131 1.58 -11.98 4.73
CA LEU A 131 1.70 -10.91 3.74
C LEU A 131 0.98 -11.33 2.44
N ASN A 132 0.07 -10.49 1.96
CA ASN A 132 -0.68 -10.70 0.72
C ASN A 132 -1.11 -9.35 0.10
N LEU A 133 -1.90 -9.40 -0.97
CA LEU A 133 -2.38 -8.23 -1.73
C LEU A 133 -3.06 -7.18 -0.86
N GLY A 134 -3.87 -7.58 0.12
CA GLY A 134 -4.62 -6.65 0.97
C GLY A 134 -3.89 -6.19 2.24
N SER A 135 -2.67 -6.68 2.52
CA SER A 135 -1.99 -6.45 3.80
C SER A 135 -0.53 -6.02 3.70
N TRP A 136 0.09 -6.06 2.52
CA TRP A 136 1.53 -5.83 2.37
C TRP A 136 1.99 -4.48 2.92
N LEU A 137 1.18 -3.42 2.82
CA LEU A 137 1.52 -2.09 3.33
C LEU A 137 1.51 -2.07 4.86
N ALA A 138 0.63 -2.84 5.51
CA ALA A 138 0.66 -3.02 6.97
C ALA A 138 1.98 -3.67 7.44
N PHE A 139 2.49 -4.66 6.71
CA PHE A 139 3.80 -5.25 7.01
C PHE A 139 4.94 -4.25 6.81
N ALA A 140 4.93 -3.49 5.70
CA ALA A 140 5.95 -2.47 5.44
C ALA A 140 5.98 -1.38 6.52
N ALA A 141 4.79 -0.95 6.96
CA ALA A 141 4.60 0.00 8.03
C ALA A 141 5.10 -0.53 9.39
N ALA A 142 4.69 -1.74 9.78
CA ALA A 142 5.08 -2.36 11.04
C ALA A 142 6.60 -2.60 11.14
N ALA A 143 7.24 -2.92 10.02
CA ALA A 143 8.69 -3.07 9.90
C ALA A 143 9.45 -1.74 9.76
N GLN A 144 8.75 -0.60 9.80
CA GLN A 144 9.32 0.74 9.63
C GLN A 144 10.15 0.87 8.33
N LEU A 145 9.75 0.17 7.27
CA LEU A 145 10.34 0.36 5.94
C LEU A 145 9.99 1.75 5.38
N VAL A 146 8.88 2.31 5.84
CA VAL A 146 8.41 3.65 5.53
C VAL A 146 8.36 4.48 6.82
N SER A 147 8.70 5.76 6.70
CA SER A 147 8.64 6.73 7.81
C SER A 147 7.36 7.54 7.84
N LYS A 148 6.62 7.56 6.72
CA LYS A 148 5.34 8.26 6.57
C LYS A 148 4.57 7.63 5.41
N ILE A 149 3.27 7.54 5.54
CA ILE A 149 2.37 7.17 4.44
C ILE A 149 1.39 8.31 4.16
N THR A 150 1.20 8.61 2.89
CA THR A 150 0.09 9.40 2.35
C THR A 150 -0.72 8.49 1.45
N PHE A 151 -1.94 8.15 1.86
CA PHE A 151 -2.89 7.40 1.06
C PHE A 151 -3.79 8.35 0.25
N VAL A 152 -3.93 8.07 -1.04
CA VAL A 152 -4.75 8.81 -1.99
C VAL A 152 -5.75 7.83 -2.61
N PRO A 153 -6.97 7.72 -2.05
CA PRO A 153 -7.99 6.87 -2.64
C PRO A 153 -8.56 7.50 -3.92
N HIS A 154 -9.01 6.66 -4.86
CA HIS A 154 -9.64 7.14 -6.10
C HIS A 154 -10.98 7.84 -5.85
N GLU A 155 -11.72 7.40 -4.84
CA GLU A 155 -13.00 7.94 -4.39
C GLU A 155 -12.90 8.44 -2.94
N PRO A 156 -13.66 9.49 -2.55
CA PRO A 156 -13.76 9.88 -1.16
C PRO A 156 -14.21 8.70 -0.30
N LEU A 157 -13.48 8.42 0.78
CA LEU A 157 -13.97 7.49 1.79
C LEU A 157 -15.29 8.03 2.33
N SER A 158 -16.39 7.30 2.12
CA SER A 158 -17.70 7.75 2.58
C SER A 158 -17.66 7.99 4.09
N SER A 159 -18.31 9.05 4.55
CA SER A 159 -18.25 9.48 5.96
C SER A 159 -18.85 8.38 6.86
N GLY A 160 -17.98 7.55 7.44
CA GLY A 160 -18.35 6.41 8.27
C GLY A 160 -17.82 5.07 7.81
N ASP A 161 -17.21 4.95 6.62
CA ASP A 161 -16.65 3.70 6.12
C ASP A 161 -15.12 3.76 6.03
N PRO A 162 -14.40 3.40 7.10
CA PRO A 162 -12.96 3.17 7.06
C PRO A 162 -12.63 1.82 6.40
N SER A 163 -13.35 1.42 5.35
CA SER A 163 -13.49 0.05 4.82
C SER A 163 -12.23 -0.62 4.34
N ASP A 164 -11.05 -0.02 4.46
CA ASP A 164 -9.79 -0.67 4.05
C ASP A 164 -8.69 -0.60 5.11
N ILE A 165 -8.98 -0.12 6.33
CA ILE A 165 -8.00 -0.03 7.42
C ILE A 165 -8.46 -0.86 8.62
N HIS A 166 -7.65 -1.83 9.03
CA HIS A 166 -7.99 -2.65 10.19
C HIS A 166 -8.04 -1.81 11.48
N PRO A 167 -9.09 -1.94 12.32
CA PRO A 167 -9.27 -1.12 13.52
C PRO A 167 -8.20 -1.33 14.61
N LEU A 168 -7.41 -2.40 14.50
CA LEU A 168 -6.23 -2.62 15.36
C LEU A 168 -5.07 -1.67 15.03
N TYR A 169 -5.02 -1.11 13.82
CA TYR A 169 -3.94 -0.21 13.37
C TYR A 169 -4.34 1.26 13.51
N ALA A 170 -5.62 1.59 13.27
CA ALA A 170 -6.16 2.93 13.41
C ALA A 170 -7.55 2.86 14.05
N HIS A 171 -7.75 3.62 15.12
CA HIS A 171 -9.06 3.73 15.75
C HIS A 171 -9.63 5.13 15.51
N ASN A 172 -10.81 5.17 14.88
CA ASN A 172 -11.56 6.38 14.55
C ASN A 172 -10.86 7.30 13.52
N PRO A 173 -10.68 6.84 12.25
CA PRO A 173 -10.03 7.62 11.21
C PRO A 173 -10.96 8.75 10.74
N ARG A 174 -11.09 9.82 11.53
CA ARG A 174 -11.71 11.05 11.05
C ARG A 174 -10.74 11.74 10.07
N PRO A 175 -11.21 12.21 8.90
CA PRO A 175 -10.34 12.80 7.87
C PRO A 175 -9.54 14.05 8.28
N ALA A 176 -9.87 14.68 9.41
CA ALA A 176 -9.42 16.03 9.74
C ALA A 176 -8.24 16.15 10.72
N ALA A 177 -7.71 15.04 11.26
CA ALA A 177 -6.55 15.04 12.15
C ALA A 177 -5.42 14.20 11.54
N ALA A 178 -4.16 14.61 11.74
CA ALA A 178 -3.01 13.76 11.42
C ALA A 178 -3.19 12.41 12.12
N GLN A 179 -3.27 11.34 11.32
CA GLN A 179 -3.49 10.00 11.85
C GLN A 179 -2.14 9.32 12.04
N GLU A 180 -2.10 8.40 12.98
CA GLU A 180 -0.96 7.51 13.17
C GLU A 180 -1.46 6.08 13.01
N LEU A 181 -0.76 5.27 12.22
CA LEU A 181 -0.93 3.83 12.25
C LEU A 181 -0.07 3.27 13.38
N ARG A 182 -0.68 2.48 14.26
CA ARG A 182 -0.02 1.92 15.43
C ARG A 182 -0.03 0.41 15.39
N PHE A 183 1.17 -0.17 15.44
CA PHE A 183 1.38 -1.61 15.42
C PHE A 183 1.96 -2.03 16.77
N CYS A 184 1.10 -2.61 17.60
CA CYS A 184 1.44 -3.03 18.96
C CYS A 184 1.60 -4.55 19.02
N PRO A 185 2.75 -5.09 19.43
CA PRO A 185 2.91 -6.53 19.63
C PRO A 185 1.92 -7.08 20.67
N LEU A 186 1.26 -8.19 20.34
CA LEU A 186 0.25 -8.85 21.17
C LEU A 186 0.57 -10.33 21.37
N THR A 187 0.10 -10.92 22.46
CA THR A 187 -0.07 -12.38 22.54
C THR A 187 -1.38 -12.79 21.87
N LYS A 188 -1.51 -14.06 21.47
CA LYS A 188 -2.75 -14.60 20.89
C LYS A 188 -3.94 -14.45 21.84
N THR A 189 -3.71 -14.63 23.14
CA THR A 189 -4.73 -14.43 24.18
C THR A 189 -5.19 -12.98 24.25
N GLU A 190 -4.27 -12.01 24.23
CA GLU A 190 -4.64 -10.59 24.25
C GLU A 190 -5.43 -10.19 23.01
N LEU A 191 -5.01 -10.64 21.83
CA LEU A 191 -5.72 -10.39 20.59
C LEU A 191 -7.14 -10.97 20.63
N HIS A 192 -7.29 -12.20 21.12
CA HIS A 192 -8.59 -12.85 21.29
C HIS A 192 -9.50 -12.05 22.23
N GLU A 193 -8.99 -11.60 23.39
CA GLU A 193 -9.74 -10.78 24.33
C GLU A 193 -10.19 -9.44 23.74
N ILE A 194 -9.32 -8.78 22.96
CA ILE A 194 -9.66 -7.53 22.27
C ILE A 194 -10.81 -7.75 21.29
N HIS A 195 -10.75 -8.82 20.49
CA HIS A 195 -11.82 -9.18 19.56
C HIS A 195 -13.14 -9.47 20.28
N LEU A 196 -13.10 -10.29 21.35
CA LEU A 196 -14.28 -10.62 22.15
C LEU A 196 -14.96 -9.38 22.72
N ARG A 197 -14.18 -8.42 23.24
CA ARG A 197 -14.71 -7.21 23.87
C ARG A 197 -14.94 -6.06 22.88
N LYS A 198 -14.54 -6.22 21.61
CA LYS A 198 -14.46 -5.13 20.61
C LYS A 198 -13.68 -3.92 21.12
N ALA A 199 -12.63 -4.16 21.91
CA ALA A 199 -11.88 -3.16 22.66
C ALA A 199 -10.74 -2.51 21.84
N TYR A 200 -10.95 -2.26 20.55
CA TYR A 200 -9.91 -1.76 19.64
C TYR A 200 -9.34 -0.41 20.07
N ALA A 201 -10.13 0.43 20.75
CA ALA A 201 -9.69 1.71 21.29
C ALA A 201 -8.52 1.58 22.29
N GLU A 202 -8.48 0.47 23.02
CA GLU A 202 -7.44 0.20 24.02
C GLU A 202 -6.07 -0.01 23.37
N MET A 203 -6.02 -0.33 22.06
CA MET A 203 -4.77 -0.49 21.32
C MET A 203 -3.95 0.80 21.26
N ILE A 204 -4.62 1.95 21.18
CA ILE A 204 -3.97 3.26 21.12
C ILE A 204 -3.24 3.58 22.43
N GLN A 205 -3.55 2.93 23.54
CA GLN A 205 -2.96 3.27 24.83
C GLN A 205 -1.75 2.41 25.20
N ARG A 206 -1.44 1.38 24.40
CA ARG A 206 -0.35 0.46 24.73
C ARG A 206 1.03 1.09 24.53
N ALA A 207 1.94 0.76 25.43
CA ALA A 207 3.36 1.04 25.29
C ALA A 207 4.02 0.06 24.31
N ASN A 208 5.20 0.39 23.79
CA ASN A 208 6.00 -0.43 22.86
C ASN A 208 5.34 -0.74 21.50
N CYS A 209 4.58 0.22 20.97
CA CYS A 209 4.06 0.15 19.61
C CYS A 209 4.99 0.88 18.64
N THR A 210 5.13 0.34 17.44
CA THR A 210 5.61 1.13 16.30
C THR A 210 4.49 2.08 15.88
N SER A 211 4.81 3.35 15.66
CA SER A 211 3.87 4.34 15.13
C SER A 211 4.45 4.98 13.87
N ILE A 212 3.61 5.15 12.85
CA ILE A 212 3.97 5.92 11.65
C ILE A 212 2.89 6.95 11.32
N PRO A 213 3.27 8.19 10.95
CA PRO A 213 2.33 9.17 10.43
C PRO A 213 1.63 8.65 9.17
N PHE A 214 0.30 8.77 9.18
CA PHE A 214 -0.60 8.35 8.11
C PHE A 214 -1.55 9.48 7.78
N ASN A 215 -1.64 9.83 6.50
CA ASN A 215 -2.53 10.89 6.04
C ASN A 215 -3.35 10.34 4.89
N ILE A 216 -4.63 10.69 4.88
CA ILE A 216 -5.52 10.42 3.76
C ILE A 216 -5.79 11.77 3.09
N THR A 217 -5.60 11.85 1.79
CA THR A 217 -5.95 13.04 1.01
C THR A 217 -6.72 12.62 -0.23
N SER A 218 -7.77 13.37 -0.58
CA SER A 218 -8.55 13.05 -1.77
C SER A 218 -7.70 13.26 -3.03
N ARG A 219 -8.03 12.54 -4.10
CA ARG A 219 -7.45 12.76 -5.44
C ARG A 219 -7.40 14.24 -5.82
N ASP A 220 -8.49 14.97 -5.62
CA ASP A 220 -8.61 16.37 -6.05
C ASP A 220 -7.73 17.35 -5.25
N CYS A 221 -7.32 16.95 -4.04
CA CYS A 221 -6.44 17.74 -3.18
C CYS A 221 -4.97 17.28 -3.26
N PHE A 222 -4.71 16.12 -3.89
CA PHE A 222 -3.39 15.53 -3.95
C PHE A 222 -2.54 16.16 -5.06
N ASN A 223 -1.35 16.65 -4.66
CA ASN A 223 -0.35 17.15 -5.59
C ASN A 223 1.06 17.05 -4.98
N LEU A 224 1.98 16.36 -5.67
CA LEU A 224 3.39 16.36 -5.30
C LEU A 224 4.03 17.73 -5.57
N LEU A 225 4.96 18.14 -4.71
CA LEU A 225 5.69 19.41 -4.87
C LEU A 225 6.82 19.30 -5.90
N SER A 226 7.35 18.11 -6.10
CA SER A 226 8.44 17.78 -7.02
C SER A 226 8.26 16.34 -7.52
N PRO A 227 8.93 15.95 -8.63
CA PRO A 227 8.98 14.55 -9.04
C PRO A 227 9.45 13.63 -7.89
N PRO A 228 8.89 12.41 -7.77
CA PRO A 228 9.33 11.45 -6.76
C PRO A 228 10.76 10.97 -7.05
N ASN A 229 11.41 10.37 -6.04
CA ASN A 229 12.72 9.75 -6.20
C ASN A 229 12.63 8.35 -6.81
N PHE A 230 11.50 7.68 -6.63
CA PHE A 230 11.23 6.35 -7.18
C PHE A 230 9.72 6.16 -7.40
N VAL A 231 9.36 5.40 -8.44
CA VAL A 231 7.96 5.04 -8.74
C VAL A 231 7.78 3.52 -8.72
N ILE A 232 6.71 3.05 -8.08
CA ILE A 232 6.23 1.67 -8.15
C ILE A 232 4.92 1.70 -8.92
N LEU A 233 4.84 0.97 -10.04
CA LEU A 233 3.62 0.85 -10.84
C LEU A 233 3.06 -0.56 -10.68
N CYS A 234 1.86 -0.71 -10.14
CA CYS A 234 1.21 -2.00 -9.97
C CYS A 234 0.09 -2.19 -10.99
N GLN A 235 0.08 -3.32 -11.71
CA GLN A 235 -0.99 -3.62 -12.66
C GLN A 235 -2.28 -4.11 -11.99
N SER A 236 -2.16 -4.86 -10.87
CA SER A 236 -3.24 -5.47 -10.11
C SER A 236 -4.33 -6.10 -10.98
N PRO A 237 -4.02 -7.20 -11.69
CA PRO A 237 -4.99 -7.85 -12.58
C PRO A 237 -6.28 -8.25 -11.86
N ASN A 238 -6.20 -8.63 -10.59
CA ASN A 238 -7.34 -8.95 -9.73
C ASN A 238 -8.32 -7.79 -9.51
N PHE A 239 -7.84 -6.55 -9.58
CA PHE A 239 -8.61 -5.35 -9.26
C PHE A 239 -8.86 -4.47 -10.48
N THR A 240 -8.50 -4.96 -11.67
CA THR A 240 -8.61 -4.20 -12.92
C THR A 240 -9.29 -5.02 -14.02
N PRO A 241 -10.14 -4.39 -14.85
CA PRO A 241 -10.56 -4.98 -16.12
C PRO A 241 -9.42 -4.87 -17.14
N VAL A 242 -9.49 -5.62 -18.25
CA VAL A 242 -8.46 -5.60 -19.32
C VAL A 242 -8.33 -4.21 -19.94
N GLU A 243 -9.41 -3.44 -19.95
CA GLU A 243 -9.52 -2.08 -20.44
C GLU A 243 -8.67 -1.07 -19.65
N ALA A 244 -8.09 -1.48 -18.51
CA ALA A 244 -7.13 -0.68 -17.77
C ALA A 244 -5.67 -0.85 -18.28
N ASP A 245 -5.37 -1.90 -19.06
CA ASP A 245 -4.02 -2.18 -19.55
C ASP A 245 -3.41 -1.04 -20.40
N PRO A 246 -4.19 -0.25 -21.20
CA PRO A 246 -3.67 0.96 -21.84
C PRO A 246 -3.15 2.01 -20.84
N ILE A 247 -3.81 2.17 -19.68
CA ILE A 247 -3.36 3.09 -18.62
C ILE A 247 -2.05 2.58 -18.03
N PHE A 248 -1.94 1.27 -17.77
CA PHE A 248 -0.69 0.67 -17.30
C PHE A 248 0.45 0.89 -18.30
N THR A 249 0.18 0.69 -19.59
CA THR A 249 1.14 0.94 -20.67
C THR A 249 1.60 2.40 -20.70
N LEU A 250 0.66 3.35 -20.58
CA LEU A 250 0.97 4.77 -20.46
C LEU A 250 1.81 5.05 -19.21
N ALA A 251 1.44 4.52 -18.05
CA ALA A 251 2.15 4.72 -16.79
C ALA A 251 3.63 4.29 -16.90
N ARG A 252 3.89 3.17 -17.57
CA ARG A 252 5.27 2.66 -17.80
C ARG A 252 6.15 3.62 -18.59
N SER A 253 5.58 4.47 -19.45
CA SER A 253 6.34 5.47 -20.21
C SER A 253 6.93 6.60 -19.34
N TYR A 254 6.46 6.75 -18.10
CA TYR A 254 6.97 7.73 -17.14
C TYR A 254 8.13 7.24 -16.30
N ILE A 255 8.52 5.97 -16.43
CA ILE A 255 9.58 5.39 -15.62
C ILE A 255 10.73 4.83 -16.46
N THR A 256 11.94 4.88 -15.89
CA THR A 256 13.06 4.03 -16.32
C THR A 256 13.11 2.82 -15.39
N GLU A 257 12.89 1.63 -15.94
CA GLU A 257 12.87 0.38 -15.19
C GLU A 257 14.20 0.14 -14.46
N ASP A 258 14.09 -0.09 -13.16
CA ASP A 258 15.18 -0.36 -12.24
C ASP A 258 14.75 -1.46 -11.28
N GLY A 259 15.17 -2.69 -11.59
CA GLY A 259 14.86 -3.87 -10.80
C GLY A 259 15.47 -3.85 -9.40
N LEU A 260 16.33 -2.88 -9.03
CA LEU A 260 17.03 -2.82 -7.74
C LEU A 260 17.86 -4.08 -7.40
N GLY A 261 18.16 -4.92 -8.40
CA GLY A 261 18.76 -6.24 -8.19
C GLY A 261 17.81 -7.29 -7.59
N LEU A 262 16.50 -7.02 -7.56
CA LEU A 262 15.47 -7.95 -7.13
C LEU A 262 15.13 -8.93 -8.26
N SER A 263 15.05 -10.21 -7.93
CA SER A 263 14.37 -11.21 -8.76
C SER A 263 12.91 -11.24 -8.33
N LEU A 264 12.07 -10.46 -9.01
CA LEU A 264 10.63 -10.56 -8.84
C LEU A 264 10.17 -11.77 -9.66
N GLU A 265 10.29 -12.97 -9.08
CA GLU A 265 9.73 -14.19 -9.69
C GLU A 265 8.20 -14.09 -9.77
N GLU A 266 7.60 -14.73 -10.79
CA GLU A 266 6.16 -14.88 -10.93
C GLU A 266 5.54 -15.54 -9.68
N PRO A 267 4.24 -15.30 -9.38
CA PRO A 267 3.64 -15.73 -8.12
C PRO A 267 3.80 -17.23 -7.89
N LEU A 268 4.30 -17.58 -6.72
CA LEU A 268 4.27 -18.96 -6.22
C LEU A 268 2.83 -19.45 -6.22
N GLU A 269 2.55 -20.51 -7.00
CA GLU A 269 1.29 -21.23 -7.00
C GLU A 269 0.80 -21.46 -5.56
N VAL A 270 -0.44 -21.05 -5.31
CA VAL A 270 -1.18 -21.29 -4.07
C VAL A 270 -1.14 -22.80 -3.77
N ARG A 271 -0.32 -23.20 -2.80
CA ARG A 271 -0.46 -24.54 -2.21
C ARG A 271 -1.72 -24.53 -1.36
N SER A 272 -2.74 -25.19 -1.89
CA SER A 272 -4.01 -25.58 -1.26
C SER A 272 -3.87 -26.05 0.18
#